data_AF-A0A1N7C570-F1
#
_entry.id   AF-A0A1N7C570-F1
#
_cell.length_a   1.000
_cell.length_b   1.000
_cell.length_c   1.000
_cell.angle_alpha   90.00
_cell.angle_beta   90.00
_cell.angle_gamma   90.00
#
_symmetry.space_group_name_H-M   'P 1'
#
loop_
_entity.id
_entity.type
_entity.pdbx_description
1 polymer ?
#
loop_
_entity_poly.entity_id
_entity_poly.type
_entity_poly.pdbx_seq_one_letter_code
_entity_poly.pdbx_strand_id
1 'polypeptide(L)'
;MAESVLAEVVAGIGKNGVADFCSKFARSTGTCETLLKNALGQCLLPGDKPIVKQSVHLPATDTYEETWQLVVQGRTLDGQKYVSDFPIVLAAGVPKAVLGVYWTGQGYGRNMDDPPKYTVPPQNACPR
;
A
#
# COMPACT_ATOMS: atom_id res chain seq x y z
N MET A 1 9.11 -2.79 12.82
CA MET A 1 8.75 -1.44 12.36
C MET A 1 7.82 -1.50 11.16
N ALA A 2 8.27 -2.03 10.01
CA ALA A 2 7.46 -2.05 8.78
C ALA A 2 6.11 -2.78 8.93
N GLU A 3 6.09 -3.96 9.53
CA GLU A 3 4.84 -4.69 9.77
C GLU A 3 3.90 -3.97 10.74
N SER A 4 4.44 -3.17 11.68
CA SER A 4 3.65 -2.34 12.60
C SER A 4 2.95 -1.22 11.83
N VAL A 5 3.64 -0.56 10.89
CA VAL A 5 3.01 0.43 9.99
C VAL A 5 1.92 -0.23 9.16
N LEU A 6 2.17 -1.41 8.58
CA LEU A 6 1.13 -2.16 7.86
C LEU A 6 -0.08 -2.45 8.76
N ALA A 7 0.13 -2.85 10.02
CA ALA A 7 -0.95 -3.10 10.96
C ALA A 7 -1.75 -1.84 11.29
N GLU A 8 -1.09 -0.69 11.45
CA GLU A 8 -1.75 0.61 11.66
C GLU A 8 -2.58 1.04 10.44
N VAL A 9 -2.03 0.86 9.24
CA VAL A 9 -2.70 1.10 7.97
C VAL A 9 -3.98 0.26 7.89
N VAL A 10 -3.88 -1.05 8.12
CA VAL A 10 -5.04 -1.98 8.11
C VAL A 10 -6.10 -1.55 9.13
N ALA A 11 -5.70 -1.23 10.36
CA ALA A 11 -6.63 -0.78 11.40
C ALA A 11 -7.27 0.57 11.06
N GLY A 12 -6.54 1.45 10.38
CA GLY A 12 -6.97 2.77 9.94
C GLY A 12 -8.16 2.71 8.98
N ILE A 13 -8.13 1.77 8.03
CA ILE A 13 -9.22 1.53 7.07
C ILE A 13 -10.51 1.19 7.81
N GLY A 14 -10.45 0.26 8.77
CA GLY A 14 -11.63 -0.18 9.53
C GLY A 14 -12.24 0.89 10.44
N LYS A 15 -11.44 1.86 10.90
CA LYS A 15 -11.88 2.90 11.84
C LYS A 15 -12.36 4.20 11.17
N ASN A 16 -11.66 4.66 10.13
CA ASN A 16 -11.91 5.99 9.53
C ASN A 16 -12.61 5.89 8.17
N GLY A 17 -12.85 4.67 7.68
CA GLY A 17 -13.23 4.47 6.30
C GLY A 17 -12.09 4.85 5.33
N VAL A 18 -12.36 4.66 4.06
CA VAL A 18 -11.35 4.71 3.01
C VAL A 18 -10.90 6.15 2.69
N ALA A 19 -11.75 7.17 2.90
CA ALA A 19 -11.50 8.55 2.47
C ALA A 19 -10.49 9.35 3.33
N ASP A 20 -10.41 9.13 4.65
CA ASP A 20 -9.52 9.86 5.58
C ASP A 20 -8.10 9.24 5.70
N PHE A 21 -7.78 8.34 4.79
CA PHE A 21 -6.69 7.37 4.93
C PHE A 21 -5.33 7.91 4.50
N CYS A 22 -5.29 8.68 3.40
CA CYS A 22 -4.03 9.06 2.74
C CYS A 22 -3.19 10.05 3.56
N SER A 23 -3.81 11.07 4.15
CA SER A 23 -3.08 12.08 4.96
C SER A 23 -2.44 11.48 6.21
N LYS A 24 -3.05 10.44 6.78
CA LYS A 24 -2.56 9.75 7.99
C LYS A 24 -1.45 8.76 7.67
N PHE A 25 -1.64 7.92 6.65
CA PHE A 25 -0.82 6.73 6.46
C PHE A 25 0.12 6.77 5.26
N ALA A 26 -0.09 7.70 4.32
CA ALA A 26 0.76 7.83 3.13
C ALA A 26 1.78 8.97 3.27
N ARG A 27 2.96 8.77 2.68
CA ARG A 27 3.92 9.84 2.43
C ARG A 27 3.46 10.73 1.27
N SER A 28 3.03 10.12 0.16
CA SER A 28 2.49 10.86 -0.99
C SER A 28 0.96 10.87 -0.94
N THR A 29 0.40 11.92 -0.35
CA THR A 29 -1.05 12.07 -0.21
C THR A 29 -1.77 12.07 -1.57
N GLY A 30 -1.33 12.89 -2.53
CA GLY A 30 -2.01 13.01 -3.83
C GLY A 30 -1.97 11.73 -4.67
N THR A 31 -0.85 11.00 -4.65
CA THR A 31 -0.76 9.70 -5.33
C THR A 31 -1.63 8.67 -4.64
N CYS A 32 -1.62 8.63 -3.30
CA CYS A 32 -2.52 7.77 -2.54
C CYS A 32 -3.98 8.05 -2.86
N GLU A 33 -4.42 9.31 -2.87
CA GLU A 33 -5.81 9.70 -3.16
C GLU A 33 -6.23 9.29 -4.58
N THR A 34 -5.33 9.45 -5.55
CA THR A 34 -5.58 9.03 -6.94
C THR A 34 -5.76 7.51 -7.03
N LEU A 35 -4.86 6.75 -6.40
CA LEU A 35 -4.96 5.28 -6.37
C LEU A 35 -6.21 4.81 -5.66
N LEU A 36 -6.54 5.46 -4.55
CA LEU A 36 -7.72 5.21 -3.77
C LEU A 36 -9.00 5.44 -4.57
N LYS A 37 -9.09 6.59 -5.25
CA LYS A 37 -10.22 6.93 -6.11
C LYS A 37 -10.38 5.91 -7.25
N ASN A 38 -9.27 5.48 -7.85
CA ASN A 38 -9.29 4.46 -8.90
C ASN A 38 -9.77 3.11 -8.34
N ALA A 39 -9.28 2.69 -7.17
CA ALA A 39 -9.71 1.46 -6.51
C ALA A 39 -11.22 1.48 -6.24
N LEU A 40 -11.72 2.58 -5.67
CA LEU A 40 -13.15 2.76 -5.40
C LEU A 40 -13.98 2.76 -6.69
N GLY A 41 -13.52 3.41 -7.76
CA GLY A 41 -14.18 3.41 -9.06
C GLY A 41 -14.20 2.04 -9.76
N GLN A 42 -13.33 1.12 -9.33
CA GLN A 42 -13.29 -0.28 -9.77
C GLN A 42 -13.95 -1.23 -8.76
N CYS A 43 -14.62 -0.69 -7.73
CA CYS A 43 -15.24 -1.44 -6.64
C CYS A 43 -14.25 -2.35 -5.89
N LEU A 44 -12.97 -2.00 -5.93
CA LEU A 44 -11.88 -2.70 -5.25
C LEU A 44 -11.78 -2.21 -3.80
N LEU A 45 -12.42 -2.97 -2.91
CA LEU A 45 -12.35 -2.75 -1.48
C LEU A 45 -11.36 -3.73 -0.83
N PRO A 46 -10.63 -3.33 0.22
CA PRO A 46 -9.79 -4.25 0.97
C PRO A 46 -10.68 -5.31 1.65
N GLY A 47 -10.29 -6.58 1.53
CA GLY A 47 -10.92 -7.67 2.27
C GLY A 47 -10.21 -7.91 3.60
N ASP A 48 -9.93 -9.17 3.90
CA ASP A 48 -9.22 -9.57 5.12
C ASP A 48 -7.81 -8.97 5.22
N LYS A 49 -7.28 -8.97 6.45
CA LYS A 49 -5.90 -8.54 6.75
C LYS A 49 -4.90 -9.27 5.82
N PRO A 50 -4.02 -8.54 5.11
CA PRO A 50 -3.02 -9.16 4.26
C PRO A 50 -1.94 -9.89 5.08
N ILE A 51 -1.24 -10.80 4.42
CA ILE A 51 -0.10 -11.55 4.96
C ILE A 51 1.18 -10.97 4.35
N VAL A 52 2.21 -10.78 5.18
CA VAL A 52 3.54 -10.41 4.72
C VAL A 52 4.25 -11.67 4.22
N LYS A 53 4.61 -11.67 2.93
CA LYS A 53 5.34 -12.76 2.27
C LYS A 53 6.84 -12.57 2.37
N GLN A 54 7.29 -11.33 2.32
CA GLN A 54 8.70 -10.97 2.37
C GLN A 54 8.85 -9.57 2.95
N SER A 55 9.96 -9.33 3.62
CA SER A 55 10.40 -8.01 4.06
C SER A 55 11.85 -7.82 3.61
N VAL A 56 12.11 -6.75 2.88
CA VAL A 56 13.45 -6.37 2.44
C VAL A 56 13.80 -5.03 3.05
N HIS A 57 14.84 -5.00 3.87
CA HIS A 57 15.42 -3.75 4.34
C HIS A 57 16.35 -3.20 3.29
N LEU A 58 16.19 -1.92 3.05
CA LEU A 58 16.76 -1.21 1.94
C LEU A 58 17.42 0.05 2.56
N PRO A 59 18.76 0.07 2.77
CA PRO A 59 19.46 1.18 3.43
C PRO A 59 19.38 2.49 2.64
N ALA A 60 19.42 3.62 3.34
CA ALA A 60 19.42 4.94 2.71
C ALA A 60 20.61 5.11 1.75
N THR A 61 20.42 5.93 0.72
CA THR A 61 21.48 6.40 -0.20
C THR A 61 21.44 7.93 -0.27
N ASP A 62 22.39 8.54 -0.98
CA ASP A 62 22.42 10.00 -1.19
C ASP A 62 21.15 10.53 -1.87
N THR A 63 20.41 9.68 -2.57
CA THR A 63 19.20 10.03 -3.33
C THR A 63 17.91 9.54 -2.65
N TYR A 64 17.98 8.49 -1.82
CA TYR A 64 16.80 7.80 -1.33
C TYR A 64 16.84 7.58 0.18
N GLU A 65 15.69 7.80 0.81
CA GLU A 65 15.48 7.52 2.23
C GLU A 65 15.60 6.01 2.52
N GLU A 66 15.90 5.71 3.78
CA GLU A 66 15.84 4.35 4.28
C GLU A 66 14.43 3.79 4.11
N THR A 67 14.36 2.60 3.51
CA THR A 67 13.11 1.96 3.11
C THR A 67 13.03 0.55 3.66
N TRP A 68 11.82 0.13 4.04
CA TRP A 68 11.47 -1.26 4.26
C TRP A 68 10.39 -1.64 3.25
N GLN A 69 10.75 -2.53 2.33
CA GLN A 69 9.84 -3.03 1.31
C GLN A 69 9.16 -4.29 1.83
N LEU A 70 7.84 -4.26 1.99
CA LEU A 70 7.07 -5.46 2.27
C LEU A 70 6.45 -5.99 0.98
N VAL A 71 6.49 -7.31 0.78
CA VAL A 71 5.64 -7.98 -0.21
C VAL A 71 4.41 -8.47 0.53
N VAL A 72 3.25 -7.90 0.24
CA VAL A 72 2.00 -8.23 0.92
C VAL A 72 1.07 -8.97 -0.02
N GLN A 73 0.44 -10.01 0.49
CA GLN A 73 -0.54 -10.82 -0.24
C GLN A 73 -1.86 -10.80 0.51
N GLY A 74 -2.96 -10.57 -0.18
CA GLY A 74 -4.28 -10.62 0.44
C GLY A 74 -5.39 -10.85 -0.55
N ARG A 75 -6.61 -10.53 -0.12
CA ARG A 75 -7.81 -10.57 -0.96
C ARG A 75 -8.59 -9.28 -0.85
N THR A 76 -9.20 -8.86 -1.95
CA THR A 76 -10.24 -7.83 -1.95
C THR A 76 -11.53 -8.38 -1.33
N LEU A 77 -12.48 -7.50 -1.03
CA LEU A 77 -13.75 -7.86 -0.39
C LEU A 77 -14.58 -8.86 -1.21
N ASP A 78 -14.48 -8.78 -2.54
CA ASP A 78 -15.11 -9.71 -3.50
C ASP A 78 -14.28 -11.00 -3.73
N GLY A 79 -13.16 -11.16 -3.02
CA GLY A 79 -12.39 -12.40 -2.95
C GLY A 79 -11.24 -12.52 -3.96
N GLN A 80 -10.99 -11.50 -4.79
CA GLN A 80 -9.88 -11.51 -5.73
C GLN A 80 -8.54 -11.41 -5.00
N LYS A 81 -7.58 -12.24 -5.42
CA LYS A 81 -6.24 -12.22 -4.83
C LYS A 81 -5.43 -11.05 -5.41
N TYR A 82 -4.62 -10.44 -4.55
CA TYR A 82 -3.58 -9.51 -4.99
C TYR A 82 -2.25 -9.81 -4.30
N VAL A 83 -1.18 -9.36 -4.93
CA VAL A 83 0.15 -9.21 -4.33
C VAL A 83 0.58 -7.77 -4.58
N SER A 84 1.10 -7.10 -3.56
CA SER A 84 1.52 -5.70 -3.64
C SER A 84 2.89 -5.53 -3.03
N ASP A 85 3.67 -4.71 -3.71
CA ASP A 85 4.89 -4.13 -3.17
C ASP A 85 4.51 -2.92 -2.30
N PHE A 86 4.76 -3.02 -1.00
CA PHE A 86 4.34 -2.06 0.01
C PHE A 86 5.57 -1.40 0.69
N PRO A 87 6.13 -0.35 0.07
CA PRO A 87 7.26 0.39 0.62
C PRO A 87 6.86 1.24 1.83
N ILE A 88 7.70 1.22 2.84
CA ILE A 88 7.61 2.05 4.05
C ILE A 88 8.92 2.81 4.19
N VAL A 89 8.84 4.12 4.37
CA VAL A 89 10.01 4.99 4.52
C VAL A 89 9.96 5.76 5.83
N LEU A 90 11.12 6.15 6.34
CA LEU A 90 11.20 7.02 7.51
C LEU A 90 11.09 8.49 7.08
N ALA A 91 9.87 9.04 7.06
CA ALA A 91 9.62 10.43 6.69
C ALA A 91 9.62 11.32 7.94
N ALA A 92 10.57 12.25 8.06
CA ALA A 92 10.71 13.15 9.21
C ALA A 92 10.74 12.42 10.58
N GLY A 93 11.41 11.26 10.63
CA GLY A 93 11.50 10.42 11.83
C GLY A 93 10.28 9.53 12.11
N VAL A 94 9.23 9.63 11.30
CA VAL A 94 8.01 8.83 11.44
C VAL A 94 7.91 7.84 10.28
N PRO A 95 7.82 6.52 10.55
CA PRO A 95 7.68 5.54 9.49
C PRO A 95 6.29 5.64 8.86
N LYS A 96 6.24 5.82 7.54
CA LYS A 96 5.00 5.94 6.76
C LYS A 96 5.04 5.01 5.55
N ALA A 97 3.87 4.47 5.18
CA ALA A 97 3.75 3.82 3.89
C ALA A 97 3.91 4.88 2.79
N VAL A 98 4.51 4.54 1.65
CA VAL A 98 4.62 5.53 0.56
C VAL A 98 3.22 5.89 0.03
N LEU A 99 2.34 4.88 -0.07
CA LEU A 99 1.00 5.00 -0.68
C LEU A 99 -0.14 4.53 0.20
N GLY A 100 0.07 3.62 1.16
CA GLY A 100 -0.99 3.08 2.03
C GLY A 100 -1.99 2.12 1.35
N VAL A 101 -2.27 2.27 0.05
CA VAL A 101 -3.30 1.48 -0.68
C VAL A 101 -2.74 0.13 -1.18
N TYR A 102 -2.55 -0.84 -0.28
CA TYR A 102 -1.94 -2.13 -0.63
C TYR A 102 -2.85 -3.10 -1.41
N TRP A 103 -4.18 -2.94 -1.34
CA TRP A 103 -5.15 -3.91 -1.86
C TRP A 103 -5.46 -3.76 -3.35
N THR A 104 -4.85 -2.78 -4.03
CA THR A 104 -4.94 -2.62 -5.49
C THR A 104 -3.97 -3.51 -6.23
N GLY A 105 -3.12 -4.25 -5.50
CA GLY A 105 -2.00 -4.97 -6.09
C GLY A 105 -1.03 -4.06 -6.85
N GLN A 106 -1.16 -2.74 -6.74
CA GLN A 106 -0.14 -1.82 -7.19
C GLN A 106 1.00 -1.83 -6.20
N GLY A 107 2.16 -1.51 -6.72
CA GLY A 107 3.37 -1.42 -5.96
C GLY A 107 4.24 -0.38 -6.60
N TYR A 108 5.11 0.18 -5.78
CA TYR A 108 6.08 1.14 -6.22
C TYR A 108 7.41 0.76 -5.61
N GLY A 109 8.48 0.93 -6.38
CA GLY A 109 9.82 0.80 -5.87
C GLY A 109 10.19 1.97 -4.96
N ARG A 110 11.48 2.12 -4.67
CA ARG A 110 11.98 3.18 -3.78
C ARG A 110 11.64 4.60 -4.28
N ASN A 111 11.50 4.78 -5.58
CA ASN A 111 10.91 5.96 -6.20
C ASN A 111 9.68 5.57 -7.03
N MET A 112 8.86 6.57 -7.38
CA MET A 112 7.67 6.33 -8.18
C MET A 112 7.98 5.82 -9.60
N ASP A 113 9.23 5.95 -10.04
CA ASP A 113 9.71 5.53 -11.35
C ASP A 113 10.31 4.11 -11.37
N ASP A 114 10.57 3.51 -10.21
CA ASP A 114 11.07 2.13 -10.11
C ASP A 114 9.87 1.18 -10.15
N PRO A 115 9.75 0.36 -11.20
CA PRO A 115 8.58 -0.47 -11.38
C PRO A 115 8.49 -1.54 -10.29
N PRO A 116 7.28 -1.87 -9.85
CA PRO A 116 7.09 -2.95 -8.90
C PRO A 116 7.58 -4.29 -9.45
N LYS A 117 8.05 -5.15 -8.55
CA LYS A 117 8.59 -6.47 -8.89
C LYS A 117 7.58 -7.60 -8.65
N TYR A 118 6.73 -7.48 -7.64
CA TYR A 118 5.86 -8.58 -7.18
C TYR A 118 4.37 -8.35 -7.42
N THR A 119 3.99 -7.25 -8.07
CA THR A 119 2.60 -6.81 -8.15
C THR A 119 1.71 -7.74 -8.97
N VAL A 120 0.56 -8.08 -8.38
CA VAL A 120 -0.54 -8.79 -9.03
C VAL A 120 -1.81 -8.00 -8.75
N PRO A 121 -2.28 -7.17 -9.72
CA PRO A 121 -3.47 -6.35 -9.52
C PRO A 121 -4.76 -7.20 -9.63
N PRO A 122 -5.77 -6.95 -8.78
CA PRO A 122 -7.11 -7.49 -8.96
C PRO A 122 -7.80 -6.82 -10.15
N GLN A 123 -8.82 -7.48 -10.70
CA GLN A 123 -9.62 -7.00 -11.83
C GLN A 123 -10.78 -6.11 -11.35
N ASN A 124 -11.34 -5.28 -12.25
CA ASN A 124 -12.52 -4.47 -11.98
C ASN A 124 -13.67 -5.34 -11.43
N ALA A 125 -14.15 -4.99 -10.23
CA ALA A 125 -15.22 -5.69 -9.53
C ALA A 125 -16.59 -5.02 -9.68
N CYS A 126 -16.66 -3.84 -10.31
CA CYS A 126 -17.94 -3.18 -10.51
C CYS A 126 -18.82 -3.98 -11.48
N PRO A 127 -20.14 -4.10 -11.18
CA PRO A 127 -21.09 -4.68 -12.13
C PRO A 127 -21.02 -3.93 -13.47
N ARG A 128 -21.02 -4.68 -14.56
CA ARG A 128 -21.14 -4.12 -15.91
C ARG A 128 -22.58 -3.76 -16.23
#